data_AF-A0A2D7CKR5-F1
#
_entry.id   AF-A0A2D7CKR5-F1
#
_cell.length_a   1.000
_cell.length_b   1.000
_cell.length_c   1.000
_cell.angle_alpha   90.00
_cell.angle_beta   90.00
_cell.angle_gamma   90.00
#
_symmetry.space_group_name_H-M   'P 1'
#
loop_
_entity.id
_entity.type
_entity.pdbx_description
1 polymer ?
#
loop_
_entity_poly.entity_id
_entity_poly.type
_entity_poly.pdbx_seq_one_letter_code
_entity_poly.pdbx_strand_id
1 'polypeptide(L)'
;MGKSVKTGKFPWSIKGVSVEARDFVRTAAAERGITMGEWLTNVIQNETKAFQSTSVSQQKTNDVFKTPQMVTEVPKRAEDRLLKKLDETEDRVLEAVKPLKEIVLKLSLRLEALESRHEIER
;
A
#
# COMPACT_ATOMS: atom_id res chain seq x y z
N MET A 1 37.54 31.30 5.07
CA MET A 1 36.48 30.97 6.04
C MET A 1 35.39 30.17 5.33
N GLY A 2 35.44 28.83 5.42
CA GLY A 2 34.38 27.96 4.88
C GLY A 2 33.18 27.98 5.83
N LYS A 3 32.06 28.53 5.37
CA LYS A 3 30.80 28.54 6.14
C LYS A 3 30.25 27.11 6.09
N SER A 4 30.44 26.35 7.16
CA SER A 4 29.80 25.03 7.30
C SER A 4 28.29 25.22 7.37
N VAL A 5 27.58 24.83 6.31
CA VAL A 5 26.12 24.81 6.29
C VAL A 5 25.69 23.68 7.23
N LYS A 6 24.94 24.00 8.29
CA LYS A 6 24.40 22.99 9.19
C LYS A 6 23.45 22.07 8.39
N THR A 7 23.94 20.89 8.02
CA THR A 7 23.26 19.87 7.20
C THR A 7 21.90 19.44 7.74
N GLY A 8 21.56 19.77 9.00
CA GLY A 8 20.30 19.42 9.64
C GLY A 8 19.16 20.45 9.52
N LYS A 9 19.34 21.60 8.85
CA LYS A 9 18.32 22.67 8.84
C LYS A 9 18.01 23.19 7.43
N PHE A 10 17.61 22.28 6.53
CA PHE A 10 17.10 22.68 5.22
C PHE A 10 15.67 23.20 5.34
N PRO A 11 15.34 24.36 4.75
CA PRO A 11 13.98 24.89 4.75
C PRO A 11 13.08 23.99 3.89
N TRP A 12 12.06 23.41 4.49
CA TRP A 12 11.10 22.58 3.78
C TRP A 12 10.06 23.44 3.07
N SER A 13 9.66 23.02 1.87
CA SER A 13 8.51 23.58 1.16
C SER A 13 7.55 22.46 0.81
N ILE A 14 6.35 22.50 1.38
CA ILE A 14 5.33 21.46 1.22
C ILE A 14 4.18 22.04 0.40
N LYS A 15 3.95 21.45 -0.78
CA LYS A 15 2.88 21.82 -1.70
C LYS A 15 1.61 21.02 -1.41
N GLY A 16 0.44 21.60 -1.68
CA GLY A 16 -0.85 20.90 -1.59
C GLY A 16 -1.45 20.76 -0.19
N VAL A 17 -0.92 21.46 0.83
CA VAL A 17 -1.49 21.48 2.18
C VAL A 17 -2.57 22.56 2.27
N SER A 18 -3.70 22.27 2.94
CA SER A 18 -4.77 23.23 3.18
C SER A 18 -4.27 24.44 3.98
N VAL A 19 -4.94 25.58 3.83
CA VAL A 19 -4.59 26.82 4.55
C VAL A 19 -4.73 26.61 6.06
N GLU A 20 -5.80 25.94 6.48
CA GLU A 20 -6.07 25.60 7.89
C GLU A 20 -4.95 24.78 8.52
N ALA A 21 -4.46 23.73 7.84
CA ALA A 21 -3.37 22.91 8.35
C ALA A 21 -2.05 23.69 8.46
N ARG A 22 -1.79 24.64 7.55
CA ARG A 22 -0.62 25.52 7.64
C ARG A 22 -0.72 26.49 8.81
N ASP A 23 -1.90 27.03 9.07
CA ASP A 23 -2.14 27.93 10.19
C ASP A 23 -2.04 27.19 11.54
N PHE A 24 -2.50 25.94 11.61
CA PHE A 24 -2.29 25.09 12.78
C PHE A 24 -0.81 24.89 13.09
N VAL A 25 -0.01 24.52 12.07
CA VAL A 25 1.45 24.36 12.21
C VAL A 25 2.10 25.67 12.62
N ARG A 26 1.68 26.81 12.05
CA ARG A 26 2.19 28.14 12.41
C ARG A 26 1.96 28.44 13.89
N THR A 27 0.74 28.24 14.38
CA THR A 27 0.38 28.49 15.78
C THR A 27 1.16 27.57 16.71
N ALA A 28 1.19 26.27 16.43
CA ALA A 28 1.87 25.29 17.26
C ALA A 28 3.42 25.45 17.25
N ALA A 29 3.99 25.96 16.16
CA ALA A 29 5.40 26.34 16.09
C ALA A 29 5.69 27.63 16.87
N ALA A 30 4.81 28.62 16.78
CA ALA A 30 4.91 29.88 17.51
C ALA A 30 4.84 29.68 19.03
N GLU A 31 3.92 28.84 19.52
CA GLU A 31 3.81 28.48 20.95
C GLU A 31 5.10 27.87 21.51
N ARG A 32 5.86 27.15 20.66
CA ARG A 32 7.10 26.47 21.05
C ARG A 32 8.36 27.28 20.73
N GLY A 33 8.22 28.46 20.13
CA GLY A 33 9.34 29.31 19.72
C GLY A 33 10.26 28.66 18.66
N ILE A 34 9.76 27.70 17.89
CA ILE A 34 10.52 26.99 16.86
C ILE A 34 10.00 27.31 15.45
N THR A 35 10.78 26.99 14.43
CA THR A 35 10.36 27.17 13.03
C THR A 35 9.32 26.12 12.63
N MET A 36 8.44 26.43 11.67
CA MET A 36 7.44 25.47 11.18
C MET A 36 8.05 24.15 10.71
N GLY A 37 9.20 24.20 10.00
CA GLY A 37 9.88 23.00 9.51
C GLY A 37 10.44 22.14 10.65
N GLU A 38 10.97 22.78 11.69
CA GLU A 38 11.49 22.10 12.88
C GLU A 38 10.36 21.50 13.73
N TRP A 39 9.24 22.21 13.86
CA TRP A 39 8.03 21.68 14.48
C TRP A 39 7.53 20.44 13.76
N LEU A 40 7.44 20.49 12.43
CA LEU A 40 6.96 19.36 11.64
C LEU A 40 7.92 18.16 11.70
N THR A 41 9.22 18.42 11.68
CA THR A 41 10.25 17.39 11.88
C THR A 41 10.04 16.66 13.20
N ASN A 42 9.78 17.40 14.29
CA ASN A 42 9.54 16.82 15.61
C ASN A 42 8.25 15.99 15.66
N VAL A 43 7.18 16.47 15.04
CA VAL A 43 5.90 15.73 14.97
C VAL A 43 6.08 14.42 14.21
N ILE A 44 6.70 14.45 13.03
CA ILE A 44 6.96 13.24 12.24
C ILE A 44 7.84 12.25 13.01
N GLN A 45 8.90 12.72 13.68
CA GLN A 45 9.76 11.84 14.49
C GLN A 45 9.02 11.22 15.67
N ASN A 46 8.14 11.98 16.33
CA ASN A 46 7.36 11.47 17.46
C ASN A 46 6.32 10.43 17.02
N GLU A 47 5.62 10.67 15.91
CA GLU A 47 4.71 9.68 15.32
C GLU A 47 5.48 8.42 14.91
N THR A 48 6.62 8.57 14.24
CA THR A 48 7.46 7.42 13.83
C THR A 48 7.91 6.60 15.04
N LYS A 49 8.30 7.24 16.15
CA LYS A 49 8.65 6.54 17.40
C LYS A 49 7.43 5.83 18.01
N ALA A 50 6.24 6.43 17.95
CA ALA A 50 5.01 5.79 18.42
C ALA A 50 4.62 4.57 17.57
N PHE A 51 4.75 4.67 16.25
CA PHE A 51 4.58 3.54 15.33
C PHE A 51 5.58 2.42 15.62
N GLN A 52 6.87 2.75 15.77
CA GLN A 52 7.90 1.76 16.09
C GLN A 52 7.67 1.11 17.45
N SER A 53 7.28 1.87 18.49
CA SER A 53 6.99 1.32 19.82
C SER A 53 5.81 0.35 19.82
N THR A 54 4.83 0.57 18.95
CA THR A 54 3.71 -0.38 18.73
C THR A 54 4.17 -1.63 17.96
N SER A 55 5.17 -1.48 17.08
CA SER A 55 5.75 -2.55 16.27
C SER A 55 6.66 -3.49 17.08
N VAL A 56 7.35 -3.01 18.12
CA VAL A 56 8.21 -3.86 18.98
C VAL A 56 7.41 -4.95 19.69
N SER A 57 6.10 -4.77 19.92
CA SER A 57 5.25 -5.81 20.50
C SER A 57 4.79 -6.88 19.49
N GLN A 58 5.09 -6.73 18.20
CA GLN A 58 4.68 -7.67 17.15
C GLN A 58 5.80 -7.85 16.11
N GLN A 59 7.00 -8.25 16.54
CA GLN A 59 8.06 -8.62 15.59
C GLN A 59 8.78 -9.91 16.01
N LYS A 60 8.07 -11.02 15.84
CA LYS A 60 8.66 -12.29 15.41
C LYS A 60 7.86 -12.78 14.21
N THR A 61 8.15 -12.23 13.04
CA THR A 61 8.48 -12.94 11.79
C THR A 61 8.37 -11.99 10.59
N ASN A 62 9.52 -11.80 9.95
CA ASN A 62 9.71 -11.64 8.51
C ASN A 62 9.23 -10.33 7.85
N ASP A 63 10.21 -9.44 7.79
CA ASP A 63 10.56 -8.59 6.65
C ASP A 63 10.26 -9.24 5.29
N VAL A 64 9.70 -8.43 4.37
CA VAL A 64 9.98 -8.35 2.92
C VAL A 64 8.81 -7.62 2.22
N PHE A 65 9.08 -6.36 1.83
CA PHE A 65 8.29 -5.43 1.00
C PHE A 65 6.96 -4.85 1.54
N LYS A 66 6.95 -3.57 1.92
CA LYS A 66 5.76 -2.72 1.77
C LYS A 66 6.07 -1.28 1.34
N THR A 67 5.59 -1.00 0.13
CA THR A 67 5.25 0.28 -0.51
C THR A 67 4.63 1.29 0.48
N PRO A 68 4.90 2.60 0.37
CA PRO A 68 4.34 3.61 1.28
C PRO A 68 2.85 3.82 0.97
N GLN A 69 1.97 3.23 1.78
CA GLN A 69 0.53 3.40 1.66
C GLN A 69 -0.01 4.24 2.83
N MET A 70 -0.63 5.34 2.44
CA MET A 70 -1.33 6.32 3.25
C MET A 70 -2.24 5.68 4.29
N VAL A 71 -2.03 6.02 5.57
CA VAL A 71 -2.92 5.67 6.67
C VAL A 71 -4.16 6.58 6.56
N THR A 72 -5.15 6.12 5.81
CA THR A 72 -6.54 6.43 6.13
C THR A 72 -6.92 5.34 7.11
N GLU A 73 -7.12 5.66 8.38
CA GLU A 73 -7.62 4.67 9.35
C GLU A 73 -9.03 4.27 8.92
N VAL A 74 -9.10 3.26 8.06
CA VAL A 74 -10.33 2.58 7.69
C VAL A 74 -10.81 1.94 9.00
N PRO A 75 -12.01 2.27 9.50
CA PRO A 75 -12.52 1.64 10.72
C PRO A 75 -12.49 0.12 10.48
N LYS A 76 -11.95 -0.68 11.40
CA LYS A 76 -11.73 -2.14 11.25
C LYS A 76 -12.89 -2.89 10.58
N ARG A 77 -14.14 -2.46 10.80
CA ARG A 77 -15.35 -2.95 10.10
C ARG A 77 -15.31 -2.86 8.57
N ALA A 78 -14.69 -1.83 8.02
CA ALA A 78 -14.52 -1.65 6.60
C ALA A 78 -13.38 -2.52 6.05
N GLU A 79 -12.34 -2.84 6.83
CA GLU A 79 -11.37 -3.88 6.48
C GLU A 79 -12.05 -5.25 6.40
N ASP A 80 -12.86 -5.61 7.41
CA ASP A 80 -13.64 -6.86 7.42
C ASP A 80 -14.59 -6.95 6.20
N ARG A 81 -15.19 -5.82 5.82
CA ARG A 81 -16.07 -5.75 4.64
C ARG A 81 -15.29 -5.91 3.33
N LEU A 82 -14.06 -5.42 3.26
CA LEU A 82 -13.20 -5.59 2.09
C LEU A 82 -12.70 -7.02 1.97
N LEU A 83 -12.31 -7.66 3.08
CA LEU A 83 -11.95 -9.08 3.11
C LEU A 83 -13.12 -9.95 2.64
N LYS A 84 -14.31 -9.72 3.17
CA LYS A 84 -15.51 -10.45 2.72
C LYS A 84 -15.78 -10.27 1.22
N LYS A 85 -15.64 -9.05 0.71
CA LYS A 85 -15.82 -8.79 -0.73
C LYS A 85 -14.73 -9.45 -1.57
N LEU A 86 -13.52 -9.55 -1.05
CA LEU A 86 -12.42 -10.22 -1.72
C LEU A 86 -12.73 -11.71 -1.86
N ASP A 87 -13.15 -12.37 -0.78
CA ASP A 87 -13.57 -13.77 -0.78
C ASP A 87 -14.73 -14.01 -1.77
N GLU A 88 -15.76 -13.15 -1.74
CA GLU A 88 -16.89 -13.22 -2.67
C GLU A 88 -16.44 -13.10 -4.14
N THR A 89 -15.46 -12.23 -4.43
CA THR A 89 -14.91 -12.10 -5.79
C THR A 89 -14.01 -13.25 -6.18
N GLU A 90 -13.24 -13.82 -5.24
CA GLU A 90 -12.39 -14.97 -5.45
C GLU A 90 -13.24 -16.19 -5.81
N ASP A 91 -14.28 -16.48 -5.04
CA ASP A 91 -15.25 -17.55 -5.32
C ASP A 91 -15.89 -17.36 -6.70
N ARG A 92 -16.31 -16.14 -7.03
CA ARG A 92 -16.91 -15.83 -8.34
C ARG A 92 -15.94 -16.06 -9.50
N VAL A 93 -14.65 -15.74 -9.33
CA VAL A 93 -13.63 -16.00 -10.34
C VAL A 93 -13.36 -17.50 -10.46
N LEU A 94 -13.28 -18.23 -9.36
CA LEU A 94 -13.13 -19.68 -9.38
C LEU A 94 -14.28 -20.36 -10.14
N GLU A 95 -15.53 -19.95 -9.89
CA GLU A 95 -16.68 -20.45 -10.63
C GLU A 95 -16.63 -20.09 -12.12
N ALA A 96 -16.16 -18.90 -12.48
CA ALA A 96 -16.01 -18.49 -13.88
C ALA A 96 -14.90 -19.24 -14.62
N VAL A 97 -13.84 -19.67 -13.91
CA VAL A 97 -12.69 -20.37 -14.49
C VAL A 97 -12.97 -21.87 -14.68
N LYS A 98 -13.82 -22.49 -13.84
CA LYS A 98 -14.23 -23.90 -13.98
C LYS A 98 -14.69 -24.29 -15.40
N PRO A 99 -15.65 -23.59 -16.04
CA PRO A 99 -16.10 -23.95 -17.38
C PRO A 99 -15.01 -23.75 -18.44
N LEU A 100 -14.09 -22.80 -18.27
CA LEU A 100 -12.97 -22.61 -19.19
C LEU A 100 -12.06 -23.84 -19.24
N LYS A 101 -11.78 -24.47 -18.08
CA LYS A 101 -11.03 -25.73 -18.02
C LYS A 101 -11.72 -26.84 -18.82
N GLU A 102 -13.03 -26.96 -18.68
CA GLU A 102 -13.80 -27.98 -19.40
C GLU A 102 -13.81 -27.73 -20.91
N ILE A 103 -13.95 -26.47 -21.33
CA ILE A 103 -13.88 -26.10 -22.74
C ILE A 103 -12.50 -26.40 -23.32
N VAL A 104 -11.41 -26.06 -22.61
CA VAL A 104 -10.04 -26.33 -23.05
C VAL A 104 -9.80 -27.84 -23.20
N LEU A 105 -10.27 -28.66 -22.25
CA LEU A 105 -10.21 -30.13 -22.36
C LEU A 105 -10.99 -30.66 -23.56
N LYS A 106 -12.19 -30.12 -23.83
CA LYS A 106 -12.97 -30.51 -25.01
C LYS A 106 -12.28 -30.13 -26.31
N LEU A 107 -11.62 -28.96 -26.35
CA LEU A 107 -10.88 -28.51 -27.51
C LEU A 107 -9.61 -29.33 -27.74
N SER A 108 -8.87 -29.70 -26.69
CA SER A 108 -7.70 -30.56 -26.83
C SER A 108 -8.06 -31.94 -27.38
N LEU A 109 -9.14 -32.54 -26.86
CA LEU A 109 -9.65 -33.82 -27.37
C LEU A 109 -10.10 -33.72 -28.83
N ARG A 110 -10.74 -32.61 -29.21
CA ARG A 110 -11.15 -32.37 -30.61
C ARG A 110 -9.95 -32.21 -31.53
N LEU A 111 -8.91 -31.50 -31.09
CA LEU A 111 -7.67 -31.33 -31.87
C LEU A 111 -6.97 -32.68 -32.05
N GLU A 112 -6.81 -33.45 -30.98
CA GLU A 112 -6.19 -34.78 -31.03
C GLU A 112 -6.95 -35.74 -31.96
N ALA A 113 -8.29 -35.71 -31.92
CA ALA A 113 -9.12 -36.50 -32.83
C ALA A 113 -8.98 -36.06 -34.30
N LEU A 114 -8.83 -34.75 -34.55
CA LEU A 114 -8.62 -34.21 -35.90
C LEU A 114 -7.22 -34.51 -36.43
N GLU A 115 -6.19 -34.42 -35.58
CA GLU A 115 -4.82 -34.80 -35.91
C GLU A 115 -4.74 -36.29 -36.23
N SER A 116 -5.33 -37.15 -35.39
CA SER A 116 -5.38 -38.60 -35.63
C SER A 116 -6.07 -38.94 -36.94
N ARG A 117 -7.17 -38.25 -37.29
CA ARG A 117 -7.88 -38.46 -38.56
C ARG A 117 -7.04 -38.01 -39.77
N HIS A 118 -6.32 -36.88 -39.64
CA HIS A 118 -5.44 -36.38 -40.70
C HIS A 118 -4.22 -37.29 -40.92
N GLU A 119 -3.72 -37.94 -39.87
CA GLU A 119 -2.61 -38.90 -39.95
C GLU A 119 -3.03 -40.22 -40.63
N ILE A 120 -4.29 -40.62 -40.52
CA ILE A 120 -4.85 -41.82 -41.18
C ILE A 120 -5.19 -41.58 -42.67
N GLU A 121 -5.50 -40.33 -43.05
CA GLU A 121 -5.82 -39.96 -44.45
C GLU A 121 -4.57 -39.65 -45.31
N ARG A 122 -3.36 -39.70 -44.75
CA ARG A 122 -2.08 -39.52 -45.44
C ARG A 122 -1.42 -40.85 -45.79
#